data_AF-A0A346PAG3-F1
#
_entry.id   AF-A0A346PAG3-F1
#
_cell.length_a   1.000
_cell.length_b   1.000
_cell.length_c   1.000
_cell.angle_alpha   90.00
_cell.angle_beta   90.00
_cell.angle_gamma   90.00
#
_symmetry.space_group_name_H-M   'P 1'
#
loop_
_entity.id
_entity.type
_entity.pdbx_description
1 polymer ?
#
loop_
_entity_poly.entity_id
_entity_poly.type
_entity_poly.pdbx_seq_one_letter_code
_entity_poly.pdbx_strand_id
1 'polypeptide(L)'
;MYPSGVTSSTARDRWRPVTGWGARSAPPFPRFHSCLPAPPEAVRIRHFRSVDRTGRYSRLEDGHETRLLCWDTATERRHALEARARPLRMDDALRAGVAIYNDGYYHAAHDAWEDRWLELEEDTDDERLLHGLIQFTAAVYHARERNWDGAVGLAESASEYLEDLPAEYREVDLPPVRAYLEALESDPELIERRRPIALVHHGDGPTVADLEFGPTAIAAVVLAEELGYDEKPIEQARGYARDDLEAGDDGSRFITLLFDFVREDDHRGIVYQRLTGHVERRNAREEDVEGLF
;
A
#
# COMPACT_ATOMS: atom_id res chain seq x y z
N MET A 1 -17.25 6.94 -42.87
CA MET A 1 -16.54 8.23 -43.01
C MET A 1 -17.01 9.11 -41.85
N TYR A 2 -16.31 9.04 -40.72
CA TYR A 2 -16.43 9.90 -39.54
C TYR A 2 -15.03 10.00 -38.92
N PRO A 3 -14.67 11.12 -38.27
CA PRO A 3 -13.31 11.46 -37.92
C PRO A 3 -12.91 11.03 -36.50
N SER A 4 -11.61 10.77 -36.36
CA SER A 4 -10.72 11.09 -35.23
C SER A 4 -11.18 10.73 -33.81
N GLY A 5 -10.65 9.62 -33.30
CA GLY A 5 -10.62 9.30 -31.87
C GLY A 5 -9.62 10.17 -31.12
N VAL A 6 -10.06 10.73 -30.00
CA VAL A 6 -9.24 11.27 -28.92
C VAL A 6 -9.25 10.19 -27.83
N THR A 7 -8.10 9.60 -27.54
CA THR A 7 -7.92 8.65 -26.43
C THR A 7 -7.71 9.44 -25.13
N SER A 8 -8.54 9.15 -24.12
CA SER A 8 -8.37 9.62 -22.75
C SER A 8 -7.16 8.93 -22.10
N SER A 9 -6.29 9.74 -21.49
CA SER A 9 -5.18 9.29 -20.66
C SER A 9 -5.74 8.68 -19.36
N THR A 10 -5.37 7.44 -19.08
CA THR A 10 -5.59 6.75 -17.80
C THR A 10 -4.23 6.57 -17.11
N ALA A 11 -4.22 6.40 -15.79
CA ALA A 11 -3.04 6.34 -14.90
C ALA A 11 -2.06 5.16 -15.15
N ARG A 12 -1.98 4.66 -16.38
CA ARG A 12 -1.11 3.56 -16.83
C ARG A 12 0.06 4.02 -17.71
N ASP A 13 0.26 5.32 -17.89
CA ASP A 13 1.26 5.88 -18.83
C ASP A 13 2.41 6.67 -18.13
N ARG A 14 2.76 6.34 -16.87
CA ARG A 14 4.01 6.89 -16.26
C ARG A 14 5.28 6.10 -16.62
N TRP A 15 5.17 5.02 -17.40
CA TRP A 15 6.31 4.21 -17.82
C TRP A 15 6.11 3.68 -19.25
N ARG A 16 6.90 4.19 -20.22
CA ARG A 16 7.00 3.61 -21.58
C ARG A 16 8.46 3.46 -22.01
N PRO A 17 8.88 2.28 -22.54
CA PRO A 17 10.24 2.01 -22.96
C PRO A 17 10.52 2.42 -24.42
N VAL A 18 11.77 2.78 -24.71
CA VAL A 18 12.34 2.77 -26.07
C VAL A 18 13.28 1.57 -26.19
N THR A 19 13.13 0.82 -27.29
CA THR A 19 13.71 -0.50 -27.55
C THR A 19 15.16 -0.45 -28.05
N GLY A 20 15.94 -1.49 -27.72
CA GLY A 20 17.13 -1.87 -28.49
C GLY A 20 18.06 -2.90 -27.82
N TRP A 21 18.13 -4.10 -28.41
CA TRP A 21 19.19 -5.14 -28.31
C TRP A 21 19.22 -5.97 -27.00
N GLY A 22 19.40 -7.29 -26.97
CA GLY A 22 19.60 -8.33 -27.98
C GLY A 22 19.67 -9.70 -27.26
N ALA A 23 19.00 -10.71 -27.80
CA ALA A 23 18.72 -12.00 -27.16
C ALA A 23 19.93 -12.92 -26.93
N ARG A 24 19.87 -13.76 -25.88
CA ARG A 24 20.31 -15.17 -25.86
C ARG A 24 19.59 -15.95 -24.75
N SER A 25 19.28 -17.23 -25.04
CA SER A 25 18.17 -18.03 -24.50
C SER A 25 18.56 -19.01 -23.36
N ALA A 26 17.62 -19.29 -22.44
CA ALA A 26 17.56 -20.44 -21.51
C ALA A 26 16.09 -20.72 -21.05
N PRO A 27 15.73 -21.93 -20.54
CA PRO A 27 14.42 -22.61 -20.71
C PRO A 27 13.36 -22.33 -19.60
N PRO A 28 12.10 -22.84 -19.71
CA PRO A 28 10.91 -22.19 -19.13
C PRO A 28 10.42 -22.78 -17.79
N PHE A 29 10.04 -21.89 -16.85
CA PHE A 29 9.15 -22.13 -15.71
C PHE A 29 8.28 -20.86 -15.48
N PRO A 30 7.14 -20.94 -14.76
CA PRO A 30 5.92 -20.20 -15.08
C PRO A 30 5.95 -18.72 -14.67
N ARG A 31 5.14 -17.94 -15.41
CA ARG A 31 5.07 -16.48 -15.43
C ARG A 31 4.43 -15.91 -14.16
N PHE A 32 5.15 -15.01 -13.49
CA PHE A 32 4.59 -13.90 -12.72
C PHE A 32 5.08 -12.58 -13.34
N HIS A 33 4.14 -11.68 -13.67
CA HIS A 33 4.38 -10.28 -14.02
C HIS A 33 4.71 -9.52 -12.71
N SER A 34 5.59 -8.54 -12.57
CA SER A 34 6.42 -7.74 -13.48
C SER A 34 7.56 -7.15 -12.63
N CYS A 35 8.83 -7.43 -12.96
CA CYS A 35 9.97 -6.70 -12.41
C CYS A 35 10.14 -5.35 -13.12
N LEU A 36 10.47 -4.29 -12.39
CA LEU A 36 11.07 -3.07 -12.94
C LEU A 36 12.40 -2.79 -12.20
N PRO A 37 13.46 -2.36 -12.91
CA PRO A 37 14.76 -2.01 -12.30
C PRO A 37 14.82 -0.56 -11.79
N ALA A 38 15.73 -0.31 -10.85
CA ALA A 38 16.01 0.97 -10.19
C ALA A 38 16.56 2.07 -11.14
N PRO A 39 16.39 3.38 -10.82
CA PRO A 39 16.80 4.52 -11.65
C PRO A 39 18.28 4.94 -11.48
N PRO A 40 18.88 5.68 -12.45
CA PRO A 40 20.08 6.48 -12.23
C PRO A 40 19.81 8.01 -12.12
N GLU A 41 20.75 8.70 -11.46
CA GLU A 41 20.75 10.08 -10.95
C GLU A 41 20.42 11.27 -11.88
N ALA A 42 19.84 12.30 -11.23
CA ALA A 42 20.02 13.77 -11.34
C ALA A 42 20.01 14.50 -12.71
N VAL A 43 19.01 15.39 -12.88
CA VAL A 43 19.09 16.57 -13.75
C VAL A 43 18.58 17.83 -13.05
N ARG A 44 19.47 18.82 -12.84
CA ARG A 44 19.16 20.21 -12.48
C ARG A 44 18.49 20.96 -13.62
N ILE A 45 17.42 21.71 -13.37
CA ILE A 45 16.92 22.75 -14.29
C ILE A 45 16.74 24.09 -13.57
N ARG A 46 17.35 25.14 -14.15
CA ARG A 46 17.23 26.55 -13.77
C ARG A 46 16.00 27.21 -14.42
N HIS A 47 15.28 27.98 -13.59
CA HIS A 47 14.66 29.30 -13.84
C HIS A 47 13.87 29.57 -15.13
N PHE A 48 12.58 29.91 -14.95
CA PHE A 48 11.97 31.03 -15.69
C PHE A 48 10.97 31.80 -14.81
N ARG A 49 11.14 33.13 -14.75
CA ARG A 49 10.27 34.10 -14.07
C ARG A 49 9.14 34.55 -15.01
N SER A 50 7.94 34.79 -14.49
CA SER A 50 7.32 36.12 -14.42
C SER A 50 5.79 36.02 -14.29
N VAL A 51 5.28 36.72 -13.29
CA VAL A 51 3.87 37.02 -13.01
C VAL A 51 3.37 38.07 -14.01
N ASP A 52 2.06 38.06 -14.34
CA ASP A 52 1.30 39.32 -14.20
C ASP A 52 -0.16 39.09 -13.75
N ARG A 53 -0.58 39.97 -12.83
CA ARG A 53 -1.92 40.18 -12.30
C ARG A 53 -2.56 41.30 -13.11
N THR A 54 -3.77 41.11 -13.61
CA THR A 54 -4.85 42.14 -13.54
C THR A 54 -6.12 41.63 -14.21
N GLY A 55 -7.19 41.57 -13.42
CA GLY A 55 -8.47 40.99 -13.79
C GLY A 55 -9.22 41.75 -14.89
N ARG A 56 -10.03 40.99 -15.63
CA ARG A 56 -11.21 41.51 -16.31
C ARG A 56 -12.25 40.41 -16.50
N TYR A 57 -13.42 40.62 -15.93
CA TYR A 57 -14.62 39.82 -16.17
C TYR A 57 -15.31 40.33 -17.45
N SER A 58 -15.68 39.45 -18.36
CA SER A 58 -16.65 39.75 -19.43
C SER A 58 -17.55 38.54 -19.63
N ARG A 59 -18.83 38.75 -19.36
CA ARG A 59 -19.96 37.84 -19.57
C ARG A 59 -20.17 37.63 -21.07
N LEU A 60 -20.17 36.38 -21.51
CA LEU A 60 -20.84 35.93 -22.73
C LEU A 60 -21.71 34.74 -22.33
N GLU A 61 -23.01 34.96 -22.42
CA GLU A 61 -24.03 33.92 -22.32
C GLU A 61 -24.03 33.17 -23.64
N ASP A 62 -23.87 31.85 -23.60
CA ASP A 62 -24.38 30.98 -24.64
C ASP A 62 -24.83 29.66 -24.00
N GLY A 63 -26.07 29.29 -24.33
CA GLY A 63 -26.84 28.27 -23.65
C GLY A 63 -26.25 26.88 -23.82
N HIS A 64 -26.12 26.18 -22.70
CA HIS A 64 -26.08 24.73 -22.66
C HIS A 64 -27.05 24.24 -21.59
N GLU A 65 -28.20 23.79 -22.11
CA GLU A 65 -29.06 22.75 -21.60
C GLU A 65 -28.43 21.95 -20.44
N THR A 66 -28.98 22.16 -19.24
CA THR A 66 -28.60 21.47 -18.00
C THR A 66 -28.92 19.99 -18.13
N ARG A 67 -27.98 19.23 -18.73
CA ARG A 67 -27.96 17.78 -18.64
C ARG A 67 -27.54 17.44 -17.21
N LEU A 68 -28.53 17.32 -16.33
CA LEU A 68 -28.41 16.58 -15.08
C LEU A 68 -27.89 15.19 -15.44
N LEU A 69 -26.57 15.01 -15.34
CA LEU A 69 -25.96 13.69 -15.31
C LEU A 69 -26.37 13.10 -13.96
N CYS A 70 -27.43 12.30 -14.02
CA CYS A 70 -27.70 11.27 -13.02
C CYS A 70 -26.46 10.38 -12.99
N TRP A 71 -25.66 10.49 -11.94
CA TRP A 71 -24.56 9.57 -11.69
C TRP A 71 -25.17 8.25 -11.21
N ASP A 72 -24.66 7.12 -11.73
CA ASP A 72 -25.14 5.78 -11.38
C ASP A 72 -25.01 5.52 -9.87
N THR A 73 -26.04 4.91 -9.27
CA THR A 73 -26.09 4.53 -7.84
C THR A 73 -24.95 3.60 -7.43
N ALA A 74 -24.35 2.85 -8.36
CA ALA A 74 -23.16 2.04 -8.12
C ALA A 74 -21.91 2.87 -7.85
N THR A 75 -21.77 4.03 -8.50
CA THR A 75 -20.68 4.98 -8.27
C THR A 75 -20.87 5.69 -6.95
N GLU A 76 -22.10 6.09 -6.61
CA GLU A 76 -22.44 6.64 -5.29
C GLU A 76 -22.18 5.62 -4.17
N ARG A 77 -22.49 4.34 -4.36
CA ARG A 77 -22.18 3.26 -3.41
C ARG A 77 -20.68 3.03 -3.25
N ARG A 78 -19.93 3.04 -4.36
CA ARG A 78 -18.47 2.85 -4.34
C ARG A 78 -17.78 4.03 -3.65
N HIS A 79 -18.17 5.26 -3.99
CA HIS A 79 -17.72 6.47 -3.31
C HIS A 79 -18.19 6.55 -1.85
N ALA A 80 -19.38 6.02 -1.51
CA ALA A 80 -19.86 5.99 -0.13
C ALA A 80 -19.15 4.91 0.70
N LEU A 81 -18.77 3.77 0.12
CA LEU A 81 -17.93 2.75 0.76
C LEU A 81 -16.49 3.26 0.93
N GLU A 82 -15.93 3.89 -0.10
CA GLU A 82 -14.63 4.58 -0.05
C GLU A 82 -14.65 5.77 0.93
N ALA A 83 -15.75 6.53 1.04
CA ALA A 83 -15.89 7.64 1.99
C ALA A 83 -16.26 7.21 3.42
N ARG A 84 -16.83 6.00 3.61
CA ARG A 84 -17.05 5.38 4.92
C ARG A 84 -15.79 4.71 5.47
N ALA A 85 -14.84 4.37 4.61
CA ALA A 85 -13.49 4.00 5.02
C ALA A 85 -12.79 5.24 5.59
N ARG A 86 -13.00 5.52 6.88
CA ARG A 86 -12.15 6.46 7.61
C ARG A 86 -10.69 6.07 7.34
N PRO A 87 -9.82 7.03 6.95
CA PRO A 87 -8.44 6.74 6.65
C PRO A 87 -7.82 5.96 7.81
N LEU A 88 -7.11 4.89 7.49
CA LEU A 88 -6.41 4.03 8.47
C LEU A 88 -5.67 4.91 9.46
N ARG A 89 -5.50 4.59 10.74
CA ARG A 89 -4.65 5.48 11.55
C ARG A 89 -3.20 5.30 11.09
N MET A 90 -2.43 6.39 11.00
CA MET A 90 -1.00 6.32 10.66
C MET A 90 -0.28 5.30 11.56
N ASP A 91 -0.61 5.35 12.85
CA ASP A 91 -0.11 4.42 13.87
C ASP A 91 -0.48 2.96 13.58
N ASP A 92 -1.73 2.69 13.18
CA ASP A 92 -2.18 1.33 12.85
C ASP A 92 -1.42 0.78 11.64
N ALA A 93 -1.22 1.62 10.61
CA ALA A 93 -0.49 1.27 9.39
C ALA A 93 0.99 0.97 9.68
N LEU A 94 1.66 1.86 10.44
CA LEU A 94 3.05 1.64 10.88
C LEU A 94 3.18 0.34 11.66
N ARG A 95 2.32 0.13 12.66
CA ARG A 95 2.32 -1.09 13.49
C ARG A 95 2.11 -2.35 12.67
N ALA A 96 1.17 -2.32 11.71
CA ALA A 96 0.90 -3.46 10.82
C ALA A 96 2.10 -3.79 9.93
N GLY A 97 2.63 -2.81 9.18
CA GLY A 97 3.76 -3.06 8.26
C GLY A 97 5.03 -3.51 8.99
N VAL A 98 5.33 -2.93 10.17
CA VAL A 98 6.45 -3.37 11.02
C VAL A 98 6.27 -4.83 11.44
N ALA A 99 5.07 -5.22 11.87
CA ALA A 99 4.79 -6.60 12.27
C ALA A 99 4.89 -7.61 11.12
N ILE A 100 4.33 -7.27 9.96
CA ILE A 100 4.40 -8.09 8.74
C ILE A 100 5.86 -8.27 8.30
N TYR A 101 6.64 -7.19 8.31
CA TYR A 101 8.08 -7.23 8.02
C TYR A 101 8.85 -8.13 9.00
N ASN A 102 8.59 -7.98 10.30
CA ASN A 102 9.27 -8.73 11.35
C ASN A 102 8.99 -10.25 11.27
N ASP A 103 7.83 -10.64 10.75
CA ASP A 103 7.49 -12.05 10.48
C ASP A 103 8.02 -12.57 9.14
N GLY A 104 8.81 -11.77 8.42
CA GLY A 104 9.54 -12.19 7.23
C GLY A 104 8.80 -11.98 5.91
N TYR A 105 7.61 -11.38 5.95
CA TYR A 105 6.86 -10.95 4.76
C TYR A 105 7.41 -9.61 4.24
N TYR A 106 8.69 -9.60 3.90
CA TYR A 106 9.43 -8.37 3.54
C TYR A 106 8.86 -7.67 2.32
N HIS A 107 8.35 -8.43 1.35
CA HIS A 107 7.67 -7.86 0.20
C HIS A 107 6.34 -7.26 0.65
N ALA A 108 5.38 -8.04 1.13
CA ALA A 108 4.04 -7.57 1.49
C ALA A 108 3.99 -6.42 2.53
N ALA A 109 5.02 -6.25 3.37
CA ALA A 109 5.04 -5.20 4.40
C ALA A 109 4.77 -3.79 3.85
N HIS A 110 5.20 -3.48 2.62
CA HIS A 110 5.00 -2.15 2.03
C HIS A 110 3.52 -1.83 1.77
N ASP A 111 2.68 -2.82 1.47
CA ASP A 111 1.26 -2.64 1.16
C ASP A 111 0.50 -2.07 2.38
N ALA A 112 0.97 -2.35 3.60
CA ALA A 112 0.39 -1.79 4.81
C ALA A 112 0.57 -0.26 4.92
N TRP A 113 1.52 0.31 4.19
CA TRP A 113 1.86 1.73 4.22
C TRP A 113 1.46 2.47 2.94
N GLU A 114 1.33 1.77 1.80
CA GLU A 114 1.15 2.37 0.48
C GLU A 114 -0.09 3.29 0.42
N ASP A 115 -1.25 2.81 0.84
CA ASP A 115 -2.49 3.60 0.86
C ASP A 115 -2.32 4.93 1.60
N ARG A 116 -1.61 4.91 2.74
CA ARG A 116 -1.39 6.13 3.54
C ARG A 116 -0.32 7.01 2.93
N TRP A 117 0.72 6.44 2.35
CA TRP A 117 1.74 7.19 1.64
C TRP A 117 1.15 7.97 0.45
N LEU A 118 0.28 7.34 -0.34
CA LEU A 118 -0.37 7.96 -1.50
C LEU A 118 -1.30 9.14 -1.14
N GLU A 119 -1.77 9.20 0.11
CA GLU A 119 -2.61 10.29 0.62
C GLU A 119 -1.80 11.50 1.13
N LEU A 120 -0.50 11.35 1.36
CA LEU A 120 0.34 12.39 1.97
C LEU A 120 0.78 13.43 0.94
N GLU A 121 0.97 14.66 1.43
CA GLU A 121 1.62 15.70 0.64
C GLU A 121 3.10 15.37 0.45
N GLU A 122 3.60 15.58 -0.77
CA GLU A 122 5.03 15.42 -1.11
C GLU A 122 5.90 16.29 -0.18
N ASP A 123 7.11 15.80 0.11
CA ASP A 123 8.13 16.48 0.93
C ASP A 123 7.75 16.70 2.42
N THR A 124 6.72 16.02 2.93
CA THR A 124 6.43 15.98 4.37
C THR A 124 7.25 14.90 5.09
N ASP A 125 7.51 15.09 6.38
CA ASP A 125 8.24 14.08 7.19
C ASP A 125 7.51 12.72 7.22
N ASP A 126 6.17 12.72 7.21
CA ASP A 126 5.37 11.50 7.13
C ASP A 126 5.52 10.80 5.77
N GLU A 127 5.53 11.56 4.67
CA GLU A 127 5.75 11.01 3.33
C GLU A 127 7.14 10.40 3.24
N ARG A 128 8.16 11.14 3.69
CA ARG A 128 9.55 10.68 3.73
C ARG A 128 9.71 9.41 4.57
N LEU A 129 9.06 9.34 5.73
CA LEU A 129 9.07 8.14 6.57
C LEU A 129 8.51 6.94 5.83
N LEU A 130 7.27 7.03 5.31
CA LEU A 130 6.64 5.88 4.67
C LEU A 130 7.37 5.48 3.39
N HIS A 131 7.77 6.46 2.58
CA HIS A 131 8.51 6.19 1.36
C HIS A 131 9.85 5.50 1.66
N GLY A 132 10.61 6.01 2.63
CA GLY A 132 11.86 5.40 3.06
C GLY A 132 11.69 3.98 3.60
N LEU A 133 10.64 3.72 4.40
CA LEU A 133 10.34 2.38 4.90
C LEU A 133 9.91 1.43 3.77
N ILE A 134 9.05 1.87 2.84
CA ILE A 134 8.66 1.10 1.65
C ILE A 134 9.91 0.68 0.86
N GLN A 135 10.79 1.63 0.55
CA GLN A 135 12.04 1.36 -0.18
C GLN A 135 12.98 0.43 0.61
N PHE A 136 13.07 0.58 1.93
CA PHE A 136 13.85 -0.31 2.81
C PHE A 136 13.35 -1.76 2.72
N THR A 137 12.04 -1.98 2.81
CA THR A 137 11.47 -3.34 2.73
C THR A 137 11.67 -3.96 1.35
N ALA A 138 11.55 -3.16 0.29
CA ALA A 138 11.87 -3.56 -1.08
C ALA A 138 13.37 -3.91 -1.24
N ALA A 139 14.29 -3.13 -0.66
CA ALA A 139 15.73 -3.41 -0.70
C ALA A 139 16.06 -4.77 -0.08
N VAL A 140 15.45 -5.07 1.08
CA VAL A 140 15.58 -6.37 1.75
C VAL A 140 15.05 -7.51 0.87
N TYR A 141 13.86 -7.34 0.27
CA TYR A 141 13.28 -8.33 -0.62
C TYR A 141 14.17 -8.59 -1.86
N HIS A 142 14.63 -7.53 -2.52
CA HIS A 142 15.53 -7.63 -3.68
C HIS A 142 16.83 -8.33 -3.34
N ALA A 143 17.42 -8.05 -2.18
CA ALA A 143 18.62 -8.74 -1.71
C ALA A 143 18.34 -10.25 -1.53
N ARG A 144 17.20 -10.63 -0.94
CA ARG A 144 16.83 -12.05 -0.78
C ARG A 144 16.65 -12.77 -2.10
N GLU A 145 16.16 -12.08 -3.13
CA GLU A 145 16.01 -12.60 -4.50
C GLU A 145 17.32 -12.54 -5.32
N ARG A 146 18.44 -12.18 -4.69
CA ARG A 146 19.76 -11.99 -5.34
C ARG A 146 19.77 -10.94 -6.45
N ASN A 147 18.84 -9.99 -6.38
CA ASN A 147 18.83 -8.82 -7.24
C ASN A 147 19.68 -7.72 -6.58
N TRP A 148 21.00 -7.90 -6.65
CA TRP A 148 21.98 -7.04 -5.97
C TRP A 148 21.92 -5.59 -6.41
N ASP A 149 21.91 -5.34 -7.71
CA ASP A 149 21.86 -3.97 -8.25
C ASP A 149 20.56 -3.25 -7.81
N GLY A 150 19.43 -3.98 -7.80
CA GLY A 150 18.17 -3.46 -7.29
C GLY A 150 18.22 -3.18 -5.79
N ALA A 151 18.78 -4.09 -5.00
CA ALA A 151 18.91 -3.91 -3.55
C ALA A 151 19.76 -2.69 -3.19
N VAL A 152 20.87 -2.46 -3.89
CA VAL A 152 21.74 -1.29 -3.67
C VAL A 152 21.00 0.00 -3.99
N GLY A 153 20.39 0.12 -5.18
CA GLY A 153 19.68 1.36 -5.55
C GLY A 153 18.48 1.67 -4.65
N LEU A 154 17.77 0.65 -4.18
CA LEU A 154 16.70 0.82 -3.20
C LEU A 154 17.24 1.21 -1.82
N ALA A 155 18.41 0.69 -1.43
CA ALA A 155 19.05 1.04 -0.16
C ALA A 155 19.55 2.49 -0.14
N GLU A 156 20.15 2.95 -1.24
CA GLU A 156 20.54 4.36 -1.44
C GLU A 156 19.30 5.27 -1.33
N SER A 157 18.26 4.98 -2.11
CA SER A 157 17.03 5.78 -2.11
C SER A 157 16.33 5.81 -0.76
N ALA A 158 16.21 4.66 -0.08
CA ALA A 158 15.66 4.59 1.27
C ALA A 158 16.45 5.46 2.26
N SER A 159 17.79 5.46 2.14
CA SER A 159 18.66 6.27 3.00
C SER A 159 18.40 7.76 2.78
N GLU A 160 18.27 8.22 1.54
CA GLU A 160 17.97 9.63 1.23
C GLU A 160 16.64 10.11 1.84
N TYR A 161 15.60 9.27 1.79
CA TYR A 161 14.31 9.61 2.41
C TYR A 161 14.39 9.69 3.93
N LEU A 162 15.16 8.80 4.54
CA LEU A 162 15.22 8.69 6.00
C LEU A 162 16.28 9.58 6.64
N GLU A 163 17.27 10.12 5.91
CA GLU A 163 18.46 10.80 6.45
C GLU A 163 18.13 11.94 7.43
N ASP A 164 17.25 12.85 7.01
CA ASP A 164 16.93 14.09 7.74
C ASP A 164 15.89 13.92 8.85
N LEU A 165 15.26 12.74 8.95
CA LEU A 165 14.29 12.49 10.02
C LEU A 165 14.99 12.42 11.39
N PRO A 166 14.29 12.72 12.51
CA PRO A 166 14.81 12.44 13.85
C PRO A 166 15.16 10.96 14.04
N ALA A 167 16.01 10.65 15.02
CA ALA A 167 16.39 9.25 15.33
C ALA A 167 15.18 8.36 15.66
N GLU A 168 14.18 8.94 16.32
CA GLU A 168 12.88 8.31 16.51
C GLU A 168 11.82 9.24 15.90
N TYR A 169 11.06 8.74 14.92
CA TYR A 169 9.99 9.49 14.27
C TYR A 169 8.77 8.60 14.10
N ARG A 170 7.59 9.10 14.49
CA ARG A 170 6.36 8.29 14.63
C ARG A 170 6.64 6.99 15.41
N GLU A 171 7.42 7.12 16.48
CA GLU A 171 7.78 6.02 17.37
C GLU A 171 8.54 4.86 16.69
N VAL A 172 9.07 5.07 15.47
CA VAL A 172 9.94 4.13 14.75
C VAL A 172 11.41 4.46 15.03
N ASP A 173 12.20 3.46 15.43
CA ASP A 173 13.65 3.58 15.68
C ASP A 173 14.46 3.51 14.37
N LEU A 174 14.91 4.65 13.85
CA LEU A 174 15.58 4.77 12.55
C LEU A 174 17.10 4.49 12.54
N PRO A 175 17.90 4.74 13.60
CA PRO A 175 19.33 4.45 13.58
C PRO A 175 19.71 3.02 13.17
N PRO A 176 19.05 1.95 13.66
CA PRO A 176 19.33 0.59 13.18
C PRO A 176 19.00 0.41 11.70
N VAL A 177 17.91 1.03 11.22
CA VAL A 177 17.47 0.98 9.81
C VAL A 177 18.51 1.63 8.91
N ARG A 178 18.96 2.84 9.24
CA ARG A 178 19.98 3.57 8.47
C ARG A 178 21.31 2.82 8.42
N ALA A 179 21.76 2.27 9.57
CA ALA A 179 22.98 1.48 9.63
C ALA A 179 22.89 0.19 8.80
N TYR A 180 21.71 -0.43 8.74
CA TYR A 180 21.49 -1.60 7.90
C TYR A 180 21.45 -1.25 6.41
N LEU A 181 20.84 -0.13 6.04
CA LEU A 181 20.83 0.37 4.66
C LEU A 181 22.24 0.64 4.15
N GLU A 182 23.07 1.36 4.91
CA GLU A 182 24.48 1.62 4.57
C GLU A 182 25.26 0.31 4.38
N ALA A 183 25.02 -0.68 5.24
CA ALA A 183 25.66 -1.98 5.15
C ALA A 183 25.18 -2.79 3.93
N LEU A 184 23.89 -2.71 3.59
CA LEU A 184 23.31 -3.40 2.45
C LEU A 184 23.72 -2.77 1.11
N GLU A 185 23.80 -1.44 1.06
CA GLU A 185 24.34 -0.68 -0.07
C GLU A 185 25.80 -1.08 -0.36
N SER A 186 26.63 -1.11 0.69
CA SER A 186 28.05 -1.46 0.57
C SER A 186 28.30 -2.92 0.20
N ASP A 187 27.41 -3.82 0.64
CA ASP A 187 27.58 -5.26 0.55
C ASP A 187 26.21 -5.95 0.49
N PRO A 188 25.55 -5.99 -0.69
CA PRO A 188 24.18 -6.52 -0.82
C PRO A 188 24.09 -8.03 -0.53
N GLU A 189 25.21 -8.75 -0.65
CA GLU A 189 25.29 -10.17 -0.26
C GLU A 189 25.28 -10.37 1.28
N LEU A 190 25.30 -9.30 2.08
CA LEU A 190 25.20 -9.36 3.55
C LEU A 190 23.99 -10.18 4.00
N ILE A 191 22.90 -10.12 3.24
CA ILE A 191 21.65 -10.85 3.47
C ILE A 191 21.83 -12.38 3.52
N GLU A 192 22.82 -12.93 2.83
CA GLU A 192 23.13 -14.37 2.83
C GLU A 192 23.90 -14.78 4.10
N ARG A 193 24.48 -13.81 4.82
CA ARG A 193 25.33 -14.03 6.01
C ARG A 193 24.66 -13.65 7.31
N ARG A 194 23.65 -12.78 7.27
CA ARG A 194 22.94 -12.27 8.45
C ARG A 194 21.45 -12.13 8.15
N ARG A 195 20.63 -12.30 9.19
CA ARG A 195 19.21 -11.99 9.08
C ARG A 195 19.03 -10.47 8.95
N PRO A 196 17.99 -10.01 8.23
CA PRO A 196 17.54 -8.63 8.35
C PRO A 196 17.33 -8.22 9.81
N ILE A 197 17.53 -6.94 10.10
CA ILE A 197 17.20 -6.38 11.41
C ILE A 197 15.69 -6.53 11.67
N ALA A 198 15.29 -6.56 12.93
CA ALA A 198 13.88 -6.34 13.27
C ALA A 198 13.63 -4.83 13.33
N LEU A 199 12.47 -4.40 12.84
CA LEU A 199 11.99 -3.04 13.00
C LEU A 199 11.38 -2.86 14.40
N VAL A 200 11.63 -1.71 15.01
CA VAL A 200 11.11 -1.33 16.33
C VAL A 200 10.11 -0.20 16.17
N HIS A 201 8.93 -0.36 16.78
CA HIS A 201 7.86 0.64 16.81
C HIS A 201 7.28 0.69 18.24
N HIS A 202 7.09 1.88 18.82
CA HIS A 202 6.71 2.03 20.24
C HIS A 202 7.66 1.33 21.23
N GLY A 203 8.95 1.25 20.87
CA GLY A 203 9.98 0.65 21.73
C GLY A 203 9.98 -0.88 21.82
N ASP A 204 9.15 -1.57 21.05
CA ASP A 204 9.19 -3.02 20.89
C ASP A 204 9.31 -3.43 19.41
N GLY A 205 9.65 -4.70 19.15
CA GLY A 205 9.67 -5.27 17.80
C GLY A 205 8.45 -6.18 17.61
N PRO A 206 7.27 -5.63 17.24
CA PRO A 206 6.05 -6.41 17.20
C PRO A 206 6.09 -7.43 16.06
N THR A 207 5.40 -8.54 16.26
CA THR A 207 5.05 -9.54 15.24
C THR A 207 3.55 -9.50 14.96
N VAL A 208 3.04 -10.23 13.97
CA VAL A 208 1.59 -10.24 13.70
C VAL A 208 0.78 -10.84 14.85
N ALA A 209 1.42 -11.63 15.72
CA ALA A 209 0.82 -12.18 16.93
C ALA A 209 0.54 -11.10 17.99
N ASP A 210 1.28 -9.99 17.99
CA ASP A 210 1.21 -8.92 19.00
C ASP A 210 0.24 -7.80 18.64
N LEU A 211 -0.36 -7.85 17.44
CA LEU A 211 -1.19 -6.77 16.93
C LEU A 211 -2.52 -6.67 17.67
N GLU A 212 -2.96 -5.45 17.93
CA GLU A 212 -4.34 -5.16 18.32
C GLU A 212 -5.27 -5.17 17.08
N PHE A 213 -6.58 -4.96 17.28
CA PHE A 213 -7.56 -5.08 16.19
C PHE A 213 -7.25 -4.18 14.98
N GLY A 214 -6.96 -2.89 15.19
CA GLY A 214 -6.71 -1.93 14.11
C GLY A 214 -5.61 -2.39 13.14
N PRO A 215 -4.38 -2.63 13.64
CA PRO A 215 -3.29 -3.18 12.83
C PRO A 215 -3.58 -4.59 12.29
N THR A 216 -4.25 -5.47 13.06
CA THR A 216 -4.62 -6.82 12.60
C THR A 216 -5.51 -6.76 11.37
N ALA A 217 -6.49 -5.85 11.34
CA ALA A 217 -7.40 -5.71 10.23
C ALA A 217 -6.68 -5.24 8.95
N ILE A 218 -5.60 -4.46 9.07
CA ILE A 218 -4.72 -4.09 7.95
C ILE A 218 -3.91 -5.31 7.50
N ALA A 219 -3.23 -5.95 8.45
CA ALA A 219 -2.39 -7.11 8.18
C ALA A 219 -3.16 -8.27 7.53
N ALA A 220 -4.42 -8.48 7.89
CA ALA A 220 -5.27 -9.49 7.29
C ALA A 220 -5.46 -9.28 5.78
N VAL A 221 -5.66 -8.03 5.32
CA VAL A 221 -5.84 -7.71 3.90
C VAL A 221 -4.52 -7.94 3.16
N VAL A 222 -3.43 -7.37 3.67
CA VAL A 222 -2.08 -7.50 3.08
C VAL A 222 -1.66 -8.97 2.97
N LEU A 223 -1.82 -9.76 4.04
CA LEU A 223 -1.47 -11.18 4.03
C LEU A 223 -2.42 -12.02 3.17
N ALA A 224 -3.66 -11.58 2.93
CA ALA A 224 -4.54 -12.29 2.02
C ALA A 224 -3.99 -12.28 0.60
N GLU A 225 -3.58 -11.11 0.11
CA GLU A 225 -2.97 -10.98 -1.22
C GLU A 225 -1.65 -11.76 -1.32
N GLU A 226 -0.72 -11.54 -0.38
CA GLU A 226 0.60 -12.20 -0.35
C GLU A 226 0.49 -13.73 -0.35
N LEU A 227 -0.51 -14.27 0.36
CA LEU A 227 -0.72 -15.72 0.47
C LEU A 227 -1.65 -16.28 -0.64
N GLY A 228 -2.09 -15.45 -1.59
CA GLY A 228 -2.85 -15.88 -2.76
C GLY A 228 -4.34 -16.13 -2.51
N TYR A 229 -4.92 -15.51 -1.48
CA TYR A 229 -6.36 -15.48 -1.24
C TYR A 229 -7.00 -14.28 -1.96
N ASP A 230 -8.29 -14.36 -2.30
CA ASP A 230 -9.04 -13.17 -2.70
C ASP A 230 -9.23 -12.28 -1.47
N GLU A 231 -8.68 -11.07 -1.53
CA GLU A 231 -8.69 -10.07 -0.45
C GLU A 231 -10.07 -9.47 -0.21
N LYS A 232 -10.98 -9.47 -1.19
CA LYS A 232 -12.25 -8.74 -1.10
C LYS A 232 -13.12 -9.16 0.09
N PRO A 233 -13.31 -10.47 0.38
CA PRO A 233 -14.04 -10.87 1.58
C PRO A 233 -13.34 -10.41 2.86
N ILE A 234 -12.01 -10.34 2.88
CA ILE A 234 -11.24 -9.88 4.05
C ILE A 234 -11.42 -8.38 4.25
N GLU A 235 -11.38 -7.60 3.18
CA GLU A 235 -11.65 -6.16 3.20
C GLU A 235 -13.09 -5.87 3.69
N GLN A 236 -14.08 -6.61 3.19
CA GLN A 236 -15.46 -6.52 3.65
C GLN A 236 -15.60 -6.90 5.13
N ALA A 237 -14.95 -7.99 5.56
CA ALA A 237 -14.94 -8.40 6.96
C ALA A 237 -14.29 -7.35 7.87
N ARG A 238 -13.22 -6.68 7.41
CA ARG A 238 -12.61 -5.54 8.10
C ARG A 238 -13.62 -4.40 8.27
N GLY A 239 -14.38 -4.06 7.24
CA GLY A 239 -15.46 -3.06 7.32
C GLY A 239 -16.50 -3.44 8.38
N TYR A 240 -17.01 -4.67 8.30
CA TYR A 240 -17.99 -5.19 9.25
C TYR A 240 -17.50 -5.25 10.69
N ALA A 241 -16.24 -5.67 10.90
CA ALA A 241 -15.63 -5.70 12.22
C ALA A 241 -15.52 -4.29 12.83
N ARG A 242 -15.19 -3.29 12.01
CA ARG A 242 -15.15 -1.89 12.44
C ARG A 242 -16.55 -1.38 12.81
N ASP A 243 -17.53 -1.60 11.95
CA ASP A 243 -18.92 -1.18 12.20
C ASP A 243 -19.47 -1.81 13.49
N ASP A 244 -19.18 -3.08 13.74
CA ASP A 244 -19.61 -3.78 14.96
C ASP A 244 -18.94 -3.18 16.21
N LEU A 245 -17.63 -2.90 16.16
CA LEU A 245 -16.90 -2.28 17.26
C LEU A 245 -17.41 -0.87 17.56
N GLU A 246 -17.71 -0.07 16.54
CA GLU A 246 -18.30 1.26 16.70
C GLU A 246 -19.72 1.20 17.29
N ALA A 247 -20.46 0.13 17.01
CA ALA A 247 -21.75 -0.16 17.64
C ALA A 247 -21.63 -0.73 19.07
N GLY A 248 -20.40 -0.99 19.55
CA GLY A 248 -20.11 -1.53 20.89
C GLY A 248 -20.25 -3.05 20.99
N ASP A 249 -20.21 -3.78 19.88
CA ASP A 249 -20.16 -5.25 19.85
C ASP A 249 -18.71 -5.75 19.81
N ASP A 250 -18.07 -5.75 20.99
CA ASP A 250 -16.72 -6.30 21.18
C ASP A 250 -16.66 -7.83 20.92
N GLY A 251 -17.81 -8.50 20.81
CA GLY A 251 -17.95 -9.92 20.51
C GLY A 251 -18.09 -10.23 19.02
N SER A 252 -17.81 -9.26 18.14
CA SER A 252 -17.94 -9.44 16.70
C SER A 252 -17.13 -10.64 16.20
N ARG A 253 -17.83 -11.57 15.55
CA ARG A 253 -17.22 -12.72 14.90
C ARG A 253 -16.21 -12.33 13.83
N PHE A 254 -16.37 -11.17 13.20
CA PHE A 254 -15.45 -10.72 12.15
C PHE A 254 -14.11 -10.32 12.76
N ILE A 255 -14.12 -9.67 13.93
CA ILE A 255 -12.90 -9.38 14.70
C ILE A 255 -12.15 -10.69 14.98
N THR A 256 -12.83 -11.70 15.55
CA THR A 256 -12.22 -13.00 15.84
C THR A 256 -11.64 -13.66 14.60
N LEU A 257 -12.40 -13.72 13.51
CA LEU A 257 -11.94 -14.38 12.29
C LEU A 257 -10.78 -13.66 11.61
N LEU A 258 -10.67 -12.33 11.73
CA LEU A 258 -9.51 -11.58 11.24
C LEU A 258 -8.26 -11.91 12.06
N PHE A 259 -8.38 -11.98 13.40
CA PHE A 259 -7.28 -12.44 14.26
C PHE A 259 -6.86 -13.86 13.93
N ASP A 260 -7.81 -14.78 13.80
CA ASP A 260 -7.53 -16.18 13.47
C ASP A 260 -6.88 -16.29 12.09
N PHE A 261 -7.32 -15.48 11.11
CA PHE A 261 -6.76 -15.50 9.75
C PHE A 261 -5.30 -15.06 9.75
N VAL A 262 -4.96 -14.03 10.51
CA VAL A 262 -3.59 -13.54 10.63
C VAL A 262 -2.72 -14.54 11.41
N ARG A 263 -3.21 -15.13 12.50
CA ARG A 263 -2.39 -15.85 13.48
C ARG A 263 -2.36 -17.38 13.33
N GLU A 264 -3.34 -18.00 12.68
CA GLU A 264 -3.44 -19.47 12.59
C GLU A 264 -2.97 -20.00 11.23
N ASP A 265 -1.64 -20.10 11.02
CA ASP A 265 -1.05 -20.58 9.77
C ASP A 265 -1.61 -21.93 9.29
N ASP A 266 -1.67 -22.92 10.19
CA ASP A 266 -2.10 -24.29 9.87
C ASP A 266 -3.59 -24.41 9.53
N HIS A 267 -4.39 -23.40 9.88
CA HIS A 267 -5.86 -23.42 9.75
C HIS A 267 -6.42 -22.26 8.92
N ARG A 268 -5.57 -21.37 8.42
CA ARG A 268 -5.93 -20.16 7.67
C ARG A 268 -6.94 -20.40 6.57
N GLY A 269 -6.79 -21.48 5.79
CA GLY A 269 -7.73 -21.82 4.72
C GLY A 269 -9.16 -22.10 5.22
N ILE A 270 -9.32 -22.72 6.40
CA ILE A 270 -10.62 -22.97 7.02
C ILE A 270 -11.19 -21.66 7.58
N VAL A 271 -10.34 -20.85 8.20
CA VAL A 271 -10.73 -19.53 8.72
C VAL A 271 -11.24 -18.64 7.58
N TYR A 272 -10.50 -18.57 6.47
CA TYR A 272 -10.88 -17.85 5.26
C TYR A 272 -12.26 -18.27 4.75
N GLN A 273 -12.51 -19.57 4.59
CA GLN A 273 -13.80 -20.08 4.14
C GLN A 273 -14.96 -19.68 5.08
N ARG A 274 -14.72 -19.73 6.39
CA ARG A 274 -15.72 -19.32 7.39
C ARG A 274 -16.01 -17.83 7.31
N LEU A 275 -14.95 -17.01 7.25
CA LEU A 275 -15.02 -15.57 7.12
C LEU A 275 -15.82 -15.18 5.87
N THR A 276 -15.46 -15.70 4.70
CA THR A 276 -16.18 -15.44 3.45
C THR A 276 -17.66 -15.81 3.56
N GLY A 277 -17.99 -16.97 4.12
CA GLY A 277 -19.39 -17.34 4.34
C GLY A 277 -20.14 -16.42 5.30
N HIS A 278 -19.46 -15.82 6.29
CA HIS A 278 -20.08 -14.81 7.15
C HIS A 278 -20.30 -13.47 6.46
N VAL A 279 -19.34 -13.05 5.62
CA VAL A 279 -19.44 -11.85 4.78
C VAL A 279 -20.61 -11.97 3.81
N GLU A 280 -20.69 -13.04 3.04
CA GLU A 280 -21.79 -13.30 2.10
C GLU A 280 -23.16 -13.24 2.79
N ARG A 281 -23.29 -13.86 3.97
CA ARG A 281 -24.53 -13.82 4.75
C ARG A 281 -24.88 -12.44 5.28
N ARG A 282 -23.89 -11.60 5.61
CA ARG A 282 -24.14 -10.24 6.08
C ARG A 282 -24.52 -9.33 4.92
N ASN A 283 -23.79 -9.42 3.81
CA ASN A 283 -24.10 -8.67 2.59
C ASN A 283 -25.52 -8.98 2.09
N ALA A 284 -25.91 -10.25 2.03
CA ALA A 284 -27.29 -10.63 1.63
C ALA A 284 -28.37 -10.03 2.55
N ARG A 285 -28.12 -9.96 3.87
CA ARG A 285 -29.07 -9.32 4.81
C ARG A 285 -29.16 -7.82 4.62
N GLU A 286 -28.04 -7.17 4.33
CA GLU A 286 -27.99 -5.72 4.08
C GLU A 286 -28.69 -5.37 2.76
N GLU A 287 -28.47 -6.14 1.70
CA GLU A 287 -29.15 -6.02 0.40
C GLU A 287 -30.67 -6.25 0.51
N ASP A 288 -31.10 -7.27 1.26
CA ASP A 288 -32.53 -7.55 1.53
C ASP A 288 -33.21 -6.38 2.25
N VAL A 289 -32.50 -5.71 3.18
CA VAL A 289 -33.02 -4.54 3.90
C VAL A 289 -33.11 -3.32 2.99
N GLU A 290 -32.10 -3.07 2.15
CA GLU A 290 -32.14 -1.96 1.18
C GLU A 290 -33.27 -2.13 0.16
N GLY A 291 -33.61 -3.36 -0.24
CA GLY A 291 -34.72 -3.63 -1.16
C GLY A 291 -36.13 -3.42 -0.58
N LEU A 292 -36.23 -3.15 0.73
CA LEU A 292 -37.51 -2.91 1.44
C LEU A 292 -37.84 -1.42 1.63
N PHE A 293 -36.91 -0.51 1.33
CA PHE A 293 -37.07 0.95 1.45
C PHE A 293 -36.99 1.65 0.09
#